data_AF-A0A534NFZ4-F1
#
_entry.id   AF-A0A534NFZ4-F1
#
_cell.length_a   1.000
_cell.length_b   1.000
_cell.length_c   1.000
_cell.angle_alpha   90.00
_cell.angle_beta   90.00
_cell.angle_gamma   90.00
#
_symmetry.space_group_name_H-M   'P 1'
#
loop_
_entity.id
_entity.type
_entity.pdbx_description
1 polymer ?
#
loop_
_entity_poly.entity_id
_entity_poly.type
_entity_poly.pdbx_seq_one_letter_code
_entity_poly.pdbx_strand_id
1 'polypeptide(L)'
;GRLFRRTQEFVLYFNSSVNGLRIGAPVKFRGVEIGSVKNILLQLDPDTKFKAIPVIVEIDERKVTKRGGQGAALSDPEANKALIDQGLRGQLQMESFVTGLLYVGLDFIPGSPATFFQPSGSTYPEIPTLPTALERAQDVATQVLAKLQELDLKALVESATQAVEGVNRLVSAPAFKSAARSIEQTMPKVEEALASIRSLTTTLDVNIKTLSGDLQQTSAEARQTLKQASTAMQQLETTVTSMQAFVATDSPTFYEMSKSLRELSAAARSLRLLANYLERNPRALIFGKPEAKGE
;
A
#
# COMPACT_ATOMS: atom_id res chain seq x y z
N GLY A 1 10.17 -55.78 8.02
CA GLY A 1 8.80 -56.32 7.92
C GLY A 1 7.78 -55.22 8.13
N ARG A 2 6.68 -55.20 7.35
CA ARG A 2 5.57 -54.21 7.41
C ARG A 2 4.65 -54.36 8.64
N LEU A 3 4.89 -55.35 9.50
CA LEU A 3 3.94 -55.80 10.53
C LEU A 3 4.02 -55.05 11.89
N PHE A 4 4.88 -54.03 12.03
CA PHE A 4 5.07 -53.32 13.32
C PHE A 4 5.17 -51.79 13.19
N ARG A 5 4.56 -51.18 12.16
CA ARG A 5 4.46 -49.70 12.09
C ARG A 5 3.16 -49.27 12.77
N ARG A 6 3.25 -48.46 13.84
CA ARG A 6 2.10 -47.70 14.35
C ARG A 6 1.96 -46.47 13.48
N THR A 7 0.90 -46.45 12.68
CA THR A 7 0.56 -45.34 11.79
C THR A 7 -0.80 -44.78 12.16
N GLN A 8 -0.94 -43.47 12.16
CA GLN A 8 -2.21 -42.77 12.33
C GLN A 8 -2.64 -42.19 10.99
N GLU A 9 -3.93 -42.34 10.67
CA GLU A 9 -4.52 -41.77 9.45
C GLU A 9 -5.18 -40.42 9.74
N PHE A 10 -4.99 -39.49 8.80
CA PHE A 10 -5.57 -38.16 8.81
C PHE A 10 -6.19 -37.86 7.44
N VAL A 11 -7.17 -36.96 7.43
CA VAL A 11 -7.73 -36.40 6.20
C VAL A 11 -7.32 -34.94 6.04
N LEU A 12 -7.00 -34.57 4.80
CA LEU A 12 -6.74 -33.19 4.39
C LEU A 12 -7.65 -32.87 3.22
N TYR A 13 -8.35 -31.75 3.30
CA TYR A 13 -9.25 -31.29 2.25
C TYR A 13 -8.58 -30.18 1.45
N PHE A 14 -8.32 -30.41 0.17
CA PHE A 14 -7.70 -29.41 -0.70
C PHE A 14 -8.73 -28.79 -1.65
N ASN A 15 -8.86 -27.47 -1.62
CA ASN A 15 -9.77 -26.73 -2.51
C ASN A 15 -9.18 -26.54 -3.91
N SER A 16 -7.92 -26.91 -4.11
CA SER A 16 -7.20 -26.81 -5.36
C SER A 16 -7.01 -28.15 -6.04
N SER A 17 -6.47 -28.09 -7.26
CA SER A 17 -6.16 -29.28 -8.03
C SER A 17 -5.09 -30.10 -7.31
N VAL A 18 -5.40 -31.37 -7.04
CA VAL A 18 -4.43 -32.37 -6.55
C VAL A 18 -3.63 -33.00 -7.70
N ASN A 19 -3.66 -32.41 -8.90
CA ASN A 19 -2.92 -32.94 -10.06
C ASN A 19 -1.41 -32.98 -9.77
N GLY A 20 -0.79 -34.12 -10.02
CA GLY A 20 0.60 -34.38 -9.66
C GLY A 20 0.78 -35.05 -8.29
N LEU A 21 -0.24 -35.04 -7.43
CA LEU A 21 -0.27 -35.86 -6.21
C LEU A 21 -0.67 -37.29 -6.56
N ARG A 22 0.02 -38.28 -5.96
CA ARG A 22 -0.23 -39.71 -6.20
C ARG A 22 -0.35 -40.46 -4.89
N ILE A 23 -1.04 -41.60 -4.94
CA ILE A 23 -1.01 -42.57 -3.84
C ILE A 23 0.44 -43.03 -3.65
N GLY A 24 0.91 -43.03 -2.41
CA GLY A 24 2.30 -43.27 -2.04
C GLY A 24 3.19 -42.03 -2.07
N ALA A 25 2.70 -40.86 -2.50
CA ALA A 25 3.46 -39.61 -2.41
C ALA A 25 3.84 -39.33 -0.95
N PRO A 26 5.04 -38.78 -0.70
CA PRO A 26 5.51 -38.61 0.66
C PRO A 26 4.70 -37.55 1.41
N VAL A 27 4.55 -37.76 2.71
CA VAL A 27 4.06 -36.74 3.66
C VAL A 27 5.27 -36.28 4.44
N LYS A 28 5.63 -35.00 4.29
CA LYS A 28 6.85 -34.44 4.87
C LYS A 28 6.50 -33.36 5.88
N PHE A 29 7.11 -33.40 7.05
CA PHE A 29 7.09 -32.29 7.99
C PHE A 29 8.41 -31.52 7.88
N ARG A 30 8.35 -30.26 7.45
CA ARG A 30 9.56 -29.43 7.20
C ARG A 30 10.66 -30.16 6.40
N GLY A 31 10.25 -30.90 5.37
CA GLY A 31 11.16 -31.66 4.50
C GLY A 31 11.53 -33.07 4.98
N VAL A 32 11.19 -33.46 6.22
CA VAL A 32 11.42 -34.81 6.73
C VAL A 32 10.23 -35.69 6.43
N GLU A 33 10.43 -36.78 5.70
CA GLU A 33 9.36 -37.74 5.39
C GLU A 33 8.89 -38.49 6.64
N ILE A 34 7.65 -38.23 7.04
CA ILE A 34 6.99 -38.83 8.22
C ILE A 34 5.88 -39.82 7.84
N GLY A 35 5.49 -39.90 6.57
CA GLY A 35 4.35 -40.69 6.15
C GLY A 35 4.17 -40.73 4.63
N SER A 36 2.99 -41.16 4.20
CA SER A 36 2.61 -41.27 2.79
C SER A 36 1.14 -41.01 2.55
N VAL A 37 0.80 -40.59 1.33
CA VAL A 37 -0.58 -40.49 0.86
C VAL A 37 -1.15 -41.89 0.67
N LYS A 38 -2.24 -42.20 1.38
CA LYS A 38 -2.89 -43.51 1.33
C LYS A 38 -4.00 -43.55 0.29
N ASN A 39 -4.79 -42.50 0.17
CA ASN A 39 -5.90 -42.45 -0.77
C ASN A 39 -6.24 -41.01 -1.20
N ILE A 40 -6.77 -40.85 -2.41
CA ILE A 40 -7.28 -39.59 -2.94
C ILE A 40 -8.70 -39.87 -3.41
N LEU A 41 -9.68 -39.25 -2.75
CA LEU A 41 -11.09 -39.53 -2.97
C LEU A 41 -11.75 -38.34 -3.67
N LEU A 42 -12.63 -38.63 -4.63
CA LEU A 42 -13.54 -37.63 -5.19
C LEU A 42 -14.92 -37.90 -4.63
N GLN A 43 -15.38 -37.04 -3.71
CA GLN A 43 -16.74 -37.11 -3.19
C GLN A 43 -17.63 -36.20 -4.04
N LEU A 44 -18.59 -36.80 -4.75
CA LEU A 44 -19.64 -36.07 -5.43
C LEU A 44 -20.80 -35.92 -4.46
N ASP A 45 -20.97 -34.73 -3.91
CA ASP A 45 -22.15 -34.39 -3.11
C ASP A 45 -23.30 -34.03 -4.07
N PRO A 46 -24.53 -34.58 -3.88
CA PRO A 46 -25.67 -34.30 -4.75
C PRO A 46 -26.08 -32.82 -4.79
N ASP A 47 -25.85 -32.10 -3.69
CA ASP A 47 -26.30 -30.71 -3.49
C ASP A 47 -25.16 -29.66 -3.54
N THR A 48 -23.89 -30.09 -3.64
CA THR A 48 -22.76 -29.21 -3.40
C THR A 48 -21.77 -29.18 -4.57
N LYS A 49 -21.53 -27.97 -5.10
CA LYS A 49 -20.35 -27.64 -5.92
C LYS A 49 -19.10 -28.27 -5.27
N PHE A 50 -18.20 -28.88 -6.04
CA PHE A 50 -16.95 -29.48 -5.55
C PHE A 50 -16.23 -28.52 -4.58
N LYS A 51 -16.36 -28.71 -3.25
CA LYS A 51 -15.81 -27.76 -2.27
C LYS A 51 -14.35 -28.06 -1.95
N ALA A 52 -13.99 -29.33 -1.84
CA ALA A 52 -12.63 -29.75 -1.54
C ALA A 52 -12.40 -31.23 -1.91
N ILE A 53 -11.16 -31.60 -2.21
CA ILE A 53 -10.73 -32.96 -2.52
C ILE A 53 -10.14 -33.59 -1.25
N PRO A 54 -10.80 -34.62 -0.67
CA PRO A 54 -10.26 -35.35 0.46
C PRO A 54 -9.05 -36.21 0.08
N VAL A 55 -7.94 -35.98 0.77
CA VAL A 55 -6.70 -36.75 0.69
C VAL A 55 -6.45 -37.41 2.02
N ILE A 56 -6.42 -38.74 2.03
CA ILE A 56 -6.11 -39.53 3.23
C ILE A 56 -4.62 -39.79 3.27
N VAL A 57 -3.99 -39.46 4.39
CA VAL A 57 -2.57 -39.67 4.64
C VAL A 57 -2.36 -40.57 5.84
N GLU A 58 -1.29 -41.36 5.82
CA GLU A 58 -0.81 -42.13 6.97
C GLU A 58 0.49 -41.52 7.49
N ILE A 59 0.63 -41.36 8.81
CA ILE A 59 1.81 -40.80 9.48
C ILE A 59 2.38 -41.84 10.45
N ASP A 60 3.67 -42.15 10.37
CA ASP A 60 4.36 -43.05 11.31
C ASP A 60 4.65 -42.32 12.63
N GLU A 61 3.98 -42.72 13.71
CA GLU A 61 4.10 -42.10 15.03
C GLU A 61 5.53 -42.11 15.57
N ARG A 62 6.36 -43.08 15.16
CA ARG A 62 7.75 -43.20 15.63
C ARG A 62 8.65 -42.16 14.99
N LYS A 63 8.27 -41.62 13.83
CA LYS A 63 8.98 -40.52 13.19
C LYS A 63 8.63 -39.16 13.81
N VAL A 64 7.59 -39.10 14.63
CA VAL A 64 7.13 -37.88 15.32
C VAL A 64 7.37 -38.04 16.82
N THR A 65 8.58 -37.70 17.28
CA THR A 65 8.97 -37.84 18.68
C THR A 65 8.80 -36.51 19.44
N LYS A 66 8.28 -36.56 20.67
CA LYS A 66 8.36 -35.42 21.60
C LYS A 66 9.77 -35.38 22.21
N ARG A 67 10.28 -34.18 22.46
CA ARG A 67 11.54 -33.99 23.22
C ARG A 67 11.33 -34.61 24.61
N GLY A 68 11.98 -35.74 24.88
CA GLY A 68 11.73 -36.58 26.06
C GLY A 68 11.44 -38.07 25.76
N GLY A 69 11.37 -38.47 24.48
CA GLY A 69 11.44 -39.88 24.07
C GLY A 69 10.10 -40.62 24.00
N GLN A 70 8.99 -40.02 24.41
CA GLN A 70 7.66 -40.54 24.09
C GLN A 70 7.24 -40.07 22.68
N GLY A 71 6.82 -41.01 21.84
CA GLY A 71 6.18 -40.69 20.56
C GLY A 71 4.98 -39.75 20.77
N ALA A 72 4.72 -38.86 19.83
CA ALA A 72 3.51 -38.05 19.88
C ALA A 72 2.30 -39.00 19.80
N ALA A 73 1.37 -38.88 20.74
CA ALA A 73 0.09 -39.57 20.69
C ALA A 73 -0.78 -38.91 19.61
N LEU A 74 -0.47 -39.22 18.35
CA LEU A 74 -1.19 -38.69 17.18
C LEU A 74 -2.62 -39.23 17.09
N SER A 75 -2.95 -40.28 17.83
CA SER A 75 -4.32 -40.79 17.96
C SER A 75 -5.16 -40.05 19.00
N ASP A 76 -4.56 -39.22 19.86
CA ASP A 76 -5.29 -38.47 20.89
C ASP A 76 -5.94 -37.20 20.29
N PRO A 77 -7.29 -37.09 20.31
CA PRO A 77 -7.99 -35.93 19.77
C PRO A 77 -7.58 -34.60 20.42
N GLU A 78 -7.29 -34.58 21.72
CA GLU A 78 -6.89 -33.34 22.41
C GLU A 78 -5.48 -32.92 22.00
N ALA A 79 -4.55 -33.87 21.91
CA ALA A 79 -3.21 -33.60 21.41
C ALA A 79 -3.23 -33.10 19.96
N ASN A 80 -4.04 -33.70 19.10
CA ASN A 80 -4.20 -33.27 17.71
C ASN A 80 -4.75 -31.85 17.61
N LYS A 81 -5.82 -31.57 18.37
CA LYS A 81 -6.39 -30.22 18.43
C LYS A 81 -5.35 -29.20 18.88
N ALA A 82 -4.57 -29.51 19.91
CA ALA A 82 -3.49 -28.63 20.37
C ALA A 82 -2.44 -28.33 19.28
N LEU A 83 -2.08 -29.32 18.44
CA LEU A 83 -1.17 -29.10 17.31
C LEU A 83 -1.80 -28.19 16.26
N ILE A 84 -3.08 -28.38 15.92
CA ILE A 84 -3.81 -27.54 14.97
C ILE A 84 -3.93 -26.10 15.49
N ASP A 85 -4.23 -25.93 16.78
CA ASP A 85 -4.33 -24.63 17.45
C ASP A 85 -2.97 -23.91 17.49
N GLN A 86 -1.87 -24.65 17.60
CA GLN A 86 -0.50 -24.14 17.45
C GLN A 86 -0.13 -23.79 16.00
N GLY A 87 -1.03 -24.06 15.04
CA GLY A 87 -0.87 -23.69 13.64
C GLY A 87 -0.45 -24.83 12.72
N LEU A 88 -0.61 -26.11 13.10
CA LEU A 88 -0.35 -27.22 12.19
C LEU A 88 -1.26 -27.13 10.96
N ARG A 89 -0.66 -27.03 9.77
CA ARG A 89 -1.37 -26.96 8.50
C ARG A 89 -0.74 -27.88 7.47
N GLY A 90 -1.57 -28.40 6.57
CA GLY A 90 -1.13 -29.12 5.38
C GLY A 90 -1.13 -28.23 4.13
N GLN A 91 -0.17 -28.44 3.24
CA GLN A 91 -0.10 -27.78 1.94
C GLN A 91 0.39 -28.78 0.88
N LEU A 92 -0.08 -28.63 -0.36
CA LEU A 92 0.53 -29.32 -1.48
C LEU A 92 1.82 -28.59 -1.87
N GLN A 93 2.91 -29.32 -2.02
CA GLN A 93 4.20 -28.77 -2.40
C GLN A 93 4.79 -29.57 -3.55
N MET A 94 5.55 -28.91 -4.43
CA MET A 94 6.19 -29.57 -5.56
C MET A 94 7.39 -30.37 -5.08
N GLU A 95 7.41 -31.67 -5.37
CA GLU A 95 8.58 -32.52 -5.20
C GLU A 95 9.57 -32.32 -6.35
N SER A 96 9.05 -32.14 -7.56
CA SER A 96 9.86 -31.93 -8.76
C SER A 96 9.14 -31.02 -9.75
N PHE A 97 9.80 -29.92 -10.11
CA PHE A 97 9.34 -29.00 -11.16
C PHE A 97 9.36 -29.63 -12.55
N VAL A 98 10.24 -30.62 -12.76
CA VAL A 98 10.40 -31.27 -14.08
C VAL A 98 9.26 -32.25 -14.35
N THR A 99 8.88 -33.05 -13.34
CA THR A 99 7.84 -34.08 -13.50
C THR A 99 6.46 -33.61 -13.06
N GLY A 100 6.37 -32.47 -12.38
CA GLY A 100 5.13 -31.93 -11.82
C GLY A 100 4.59 -32.74 -10.64
N LEU A 101 5.40 -33.60 -10.02
CA LEU A 101 4.98 -34.41 -8.87
C LEU A 101 4.82 -33.54 -7.62
N LEU A 102 3.78 -33.82 -6.85
CA LEU A 102 3.46 -33.16 -5.59
C LEU A 102 3.65 -34.10 -4.41
N TYR A 103 3.91 -33.51 -3.25
CA TYR A 103 3.88 -34.16 -1.95
C TYR A 103 3.04 -33.35 -0.96
N VAL A 104 2.65 -33.97 0.15
CA VAL A 104 1.93 -33.27 1.23
C VAL A 104 2.95 -32.74 2.23
N GLY A 105 3.07 -31.42 2.32
CA GLY A 105 3.90 -30.74 3.32
C GLY A 105 3.07 -30.39 4.56
N LEU A 106 3.58 -30.70 5.74
CA LEU A 106 3.05 -30.27 7.03
C LEU A 106 4.02 -29.27 7.68
N ASP A 107 3.48 -28.18 8.20
CA ASP A 107 4.26 -27.17 8.96
C ASP A 107 3.39 -26.47 10.02
N PHE A 108 4.04 -25.83 10.99
CA PHE A 108 3.39 -24.90 11.92
C PHE A 108 3.43 -23.49 11.36
N ILE A 109 2.26 -22.95 11.09
CA ILE A 109 2.05 -21.59 10.61
C ILE A 109 1.09 -20.89 11.58
N PRO A 110 1.62 -20.31 12.68
CA PRO A 110 0.81 -19.65 13.69
C PRO A 110 -0.03 -18.50 13.10
N GLY A 111 -1.26 -18.36 13.58
CA GLY A 111 -2.20 -17.31 13.13
C GLY A 111 -2.84 -17.55 11.76
N SER A 112 -2.52 -18.65 11.07
CA SER A 112 -3.20 -19.04 9.83
C SER A 112 -4.63 -19.55 10.08
N PRO A 113 -5.57 -19.35 9.14
CA PRO A 113 -6.93 -19.86 9.30
C PRO A 113 -6.97 -21.39 9.42
N ALA A 114 -7.86 -21.91 10.26
CA ALA A 114 -8.18 -23.33 10.37
C ALA A 114 -9.60 -23.55 9.86
N THR A 115 -9.75 -23.78 8.56
CA THR A 115 -11.04 -24.12 7.96
C THR A 115 -11.18 -25.64 7.93
N PHE A 116 -12.28 -26.14 8.51
CA PHE A 116 -12.61 -27.56 8.53
C PHE A 116 -13.74 -27.84 7.56
N PHE A 117 -13.62 -28.95 6.81
CA PHE A 117 -14.61 -29.39 5.82
C PHE A 117 -15.34 -30.66 6.24
N GLN A 118 -14.86 -31.32 7.28
CA GLN A 118 -15.38 -32.61 7.70
C GLN A 118 -16.78 -32.53 8.34
N PRO A 119 -17.74 -33.38 7.93
CA PRO A 119 -19.03 -33.52 8.60
C PRO A 119 -18.88 -34.15 10.00
N SER A 120 -19.81 -33.82 10.91
CA SER A 120 -19.90 -34.43 12.24
C SER A 120 -19.95 -35.97 12.16
N GLY A 121 -19.00 -36.66 12.81
CA GLY A 121 -18.98 -38.13 12.90
C GLY A 121 -18.06 -38.86 11.91
N SER A 122 -17.16 -38.16 11.23
CA SER A 122 -16.20 -38.77 10.30
C SER A 122 -15.12 -39.62 10.99
N THR A 123 -14.59 -40.60 10.24
CA THR A 123 -13.64 -41.63 10.70
C THR A 123 -12.23 -41.12 10.97
N TYR A 124 -11.77 -40.09 10.27
CA TYR A 124 -10.36 -39.63 10.31
C TYR A 124 -10.25 -38.22 10.90
N PRO A 125 -9.31 -37.94 11.81
CA PRO A 125 -9.04 -36.56 12.22
C PRO A 125 -8.62 -35.68 11.03
N GLU A 126 -9.17 -34.47 10.96
CA GLU A 126 -8.86 -33.50 9.89
C GLU A 126 -7.65 -32.63 10.26
N ILE A 127 -6.70 -32.50 9.33
CA ILE A 127 -5.65 -31.47 9.38
C ILE A 127 -6.04 -30.36 8.39
N PRO A 128 -6.28 -29.12 8.87
CA PRO A 128 -6.65 -28.01 8.00
C PRO A 128 -5.55 -27.73 6.97
N THR A 129 -5.97 -27.36 5.77
CA THR A 129 -5.05 -27.07 4.67
C THR A 129 -4.93 -25.58 4.41
N LEU A 130 -3.83 -25.20 3.77
CA LEU A 130 -3.66 -23.88 3.19
C LEU A 130 -3.38 -23.99 1.68
N PRO A 131 -3.77 -22.97 0.91
CA PRO A 131 -3.41 -22.90 -0.50
C PRO A 131 -1.89 -22.77 -0.68
N THR A 132 -1.42 -23.22 -1.84
CA THR A 132 0.00 -23.13 -2.22
C THR A 132 0.44 -21.67 -2.38
N ALA A 133 1.74 -21.41 -2.38
CA ALA A 133 2.26 -20.06 -2.55
C ALA A 133 1.89 -19.45 -3.91
N LEU A 134 1.89 -20.25 -4.97
CA LEU A 134 1.54 -19.81 -6.31
C LEU A 134 0.05 -19.45 -6.42
N GLU A 135 -0.83 -20.27 -5.85
CA GLU A 135 -2.27 -20.01 -5.80
C GLU A 135 -2.56 -18.70 -5.05
N ARG A 136 -1.94 -18.51 -3.87
CA ARG A 136 -2.08 -17.25 -3.12
C ARG A 136 -1.64 -16.04 -3.94
N ALA A 137 -0.56 -16.16 -4.71
CA ALA A 137 -0.10 -15.08 -5.59
C ALA A 137 -1.11 -14.79 -6.71
N GLN A 138 -1.70 -15.83 -7.31
CA GLN A 138 -2.75 -15.68 -8.33
C GLN A 138 -4.03 -15.06 -7.76
N ASP A 139 -4.45 -15.46 -6.56
CA ASP A 139 -5.62 -14.90 -5.88
C ASP A 139 -5.41 -13.41 -5.60
N VAL A 140 -4.24 -13.05 -5.03
CA VAL A 140 -3.90 -11.64 -4.77
C VAL A 140 -3.85 -10.84 -6.07
N ALA A 141 -3.23 -11.36 -7.13
CA ALA A 141 -3.18 -10.69 -8.43
C ALA A 141 -4.59 -10.48 -9.02
N THR A 142 -5.46 -11.49 -8.93
CA THR A 142 -6.85 -11.42 -9.40
C THR A 142 -7.64 -10.40 -8.59
N GLN A 143 -7.48 -10.37 -7.27
CA GLN A 143 -8.12 -9.38 -6.40
C GLN A 143 -7.66 -7.95 -6.71
N VAL A 144 -6.37 -7.75 -6.98
CA VAL A 144 -5.84 -6.44 -7.40
C VAL A 144 -6.42 -6.04 -8.75
N LEU A 145 -6.45 -6.95 -9.74
CA LEU A 145 -7.06 -6.68 -11.05
C LEU A 145 -8.54 -6.34 -10.92
N ALA A 146 -9.30 -7.06 -10.10
CA ALA A 146 -10.71 -6.77 -9.85
C ALA A 146 -10.90 -5.38 -9.23
N LYS A 147 -10.11 -5.04 -8.20
CA LYS A 147 -10.13 -3.70 -7.61
C LYS A 147 -9.75 -2.59 -8.60
N LEU A 148 -8.81 -2.86 -9.51
CA LEU A 148 -8.45 -1.91 -10.56
C LEU A 148 -9.56 -1.72 -11.60
N GLN A 149 -10.37 -2.74 -11.87
CA GLN A 149 -11.56 -2.64 -12.74
C GLN A 149 -12.68 -1.83 -12.09
N GLU A 150 -12.80 -1.86 -10.76
CA GLU A 150 -13.76 -1.04 -10.01
C GLU A 150 -13.36 0.44 -9.96
N LEU A 151 -12.09 0.77 -10.19
CA LEU A 151 -11.66 2.15 -10.25
C LEU A 151 -12.16 2.80 -11.54
N ASP A 152 -12.94 3.87 -11.38
CA ASP A 152 -13.30 4.75 -12.50
C ASP A 152 -12.11 5.62 -12.88
N LEU A 153 -11.19 5.03 -13.65
CA LEU A 153 -10.02 5.71 -14.21
C LEU A 153 -10.42 6.94 -15.04
N LYS A 154 -11.62 6.92 -15.64
CA LYS A 154 -12.14 8.04 -16.42
C LYS A 154 -12.48 9.21 -15.50
N ALA A 155 -13.21 8.96 -14.41
CA ALA A 155 -13.51 9.99 -13.41
C ALA A 155 -12.23 10.56 -12.77
N LEU A 156 -11.21 9.74 -12.54
CA LEU A 156 -9.93 10.20 -12.00
C LEU A 156 -9.20 11.15 -12.98
N VAL A 157 -9.16 10.79 -14.27
CA VAL A 157 -8.57 11.64 -15.33
C VAL A 157 -9.35 12.93 -15.52
N GLU A 158 -10.68 12.87 -15.49
CA GLU A 158 -11.55 14.06 -15.56
C GLU A 158 -11.29 14.98 -14.35
N SER A 159 -11.25 14.43 -13.14
CA SER A 159 -10.95 15.19 -11.92
C SER A 159 -9.56 15.84 -11.97
N ALA A 160 -8.54 15.12 -12.42
CA ALA A 160 -7.18 15.66 -12.59
C ALA A 160 -7.13 16.77 -13.64
N THR A 161 -7.85 16.60 -14.76
CA THR A 161 -7.93 17.62 -15.82
C THR A 161 -8.64 18.87 -15.31
N GLN A 162 -9.75 18.72 -14.59
CA GLN A 162 -10.48 19.82 -13.97
C GLN A 162 -9.62 20.57 -12.94
N ALA A 163 -8.82 19.87 -12.14
CA ALA A 163 -7.90 20.51 -11.19
C ALA A 163 -6.84 21.36 -11.92
N VAL A 164 -6.24 20.84 -13.00
CA VAL A 164 -5.26 21.57 -13.82
C VAL A 164 -5.91 22.80 -14.47
N GLU A 165 -7.12 22.66 -15.02
CA GLU A 165 -7.87 23.79 -15.57
C GLU A 165 -8.20 24.84 -14.51
N GLY A 166 -8.59 24.43 -13.31
CA GLY A 166 -8.87 25.32 -12.18
C GLY A 166 -7.65 26.16 -11.79
N VAL A 167 -6.48 25.53 -11.69
CA VAL A 167 -5.21 26.23 -11.44
C VAL A 167 -4.89 27.19 -12.58
N ASN A 168 -5.03 26.77 -13.84
CA ASN A 168 -4.74 27.63 -14.98
C ASN A 168 -5.67 28.85 -15.07
N ARG A 169 -6.95 28.67 -14.72
CA ARG A 169 -7.94 29.77 -14.62
C ARG A 169 -7.58 30.74 -13.50
N LEU A 170 -7.14 30.24 -12.34
CA LEU A 170 -6.74 31.08 -11.22
C LEU A 170 -5.51 31.95 -11.57
N VAL A 171 -4.50 31.37 -12.20
CA VAL A 171 -3.26 32.06 -12.61
C VAL A 171 -3.52 33.06 -13.74
N SER A 172 -4.40 32.71 -14.67
CA SER A 172 -4.74 33.56 -15.82
C SER A 172 -5.80 34.62 -15.47
N ALA A 173 -6.37 34.57 -14.26
CA ALA A 173 -7.43 35.49 -13.85
C ALA A 173 -6.92 36.94 -13.87
N PRO A 174 -7.69 37.89 -14.44
CA PRO A 174 -7.35 39.31 -14.43
C PRO A 174 -7.10 39.84 -13.02
N ALA A 175 -7.87 39.37 -12.03
CA ALA A 175 -7.70 39.73 -10.63
C ALA A 175 -6.30 39.37 -10.08
N PHE A 176 -5.75 38.21 -10.47
CA PHE A 176 -4.41 37.80 -10.06
C PHE A 176 -3.32 38.68 -10.69
N LYS A 177 -3.43 38.97 -11.99
CA LYS A 177 -2.53 39.91 -12.69
C LYS A 177 -2.62 41.33 -12.12
N SER A 178 -3.82 41.78 -11.78
CA SER A 178 -4.05 43.09 -11.16
C SER A 178 -3.44 43.16 -9.77
N ALA A 179 -3.61 42.12 -8.94
CA ALA A 179 -3.00 42.04 -7.61
C ALA A 179 -1.46 42.06 -7.70
N ALA A 180 -0.88 41.29 -8.63
CA ALA A 180 0.57 41.30 -8.88
C ALA A 180 1.08 42.69 -9.28
N ARG A 181 0.38 43.38 -10.20
CA ARG A 181 0.72 44.77 -10.57
C ARG A 181 0.54 45.76 -9.42
N SER A 182 -0.50 45.61 -8.60
CA SER A 182 -0.71 46.50 -7.45
C SER A 182 0.41 46.35 -6.44
N ILE A 183 0.92 45.14 -6.20
CA ILE A 183 2.09 44.91 -5.35
C ILE A 183 3.33 45.59 -5.97
N GLU A 184 3.58 45.37 -7.27
CA GLU A 184 4.72 45.96 -8.00
C GLU A 184 4.70 47.49 -7.96
N GLN A 185 3.53 48.12 -8.08
CA GLN A 185 3.37 49.58 -8.04
C GLN A 185 3.40 50.18 -6.63
N THR A 186 3.07 49.40 -5.60
CA THR A 186 3.01 49.89 -4.22
C THR A 186 4.36 49.78 -3.52
N MET A 187 5.21 48.83 -3.94
CA MET A 187 6.54 48.60 -3.37
C MET A 187 7.44 49.85 -3.33
N PRO A 188 7.63 50.62 -4.42
CA PRO A 188 8.44 51.84 -4.38
C PRO A 188 7.87 52.92 -3.45
N LYS A 189 6.54 52.97 -3.27
CA LYS A 189 5.89 53.91 -2.32
C LYS A 189 6.13 53.52 -0.86
N VAL A 190 6.25 52.22 -0.58
CA VAL A 190 6.61 51.72 0.75
C VAL A 190 8.08 52.05 1.04
N GLU A 191 8.98 51.87 0.08
CA GLU A 191 10.39 52.26 0.21
C GLU A 191 10.56 53.77 0.46
N GLU A 192 9.80 54.61 -0.25
CA GLU A 192 9.81 56.07 -0.07
C GLU A 192 9.26 56.49 1.31
N ALA A 193 8.19 55.84 1.78
CA ALA A 193 7.66 56.06 3.11
C ALA A 193 8.66 55.65 4.21
N LEU A 194 9.36 54.53 4.02
CA LEU A 194 10.42 54.06 4.93
C LEU A 194 11.60 55.04 4.98
N ALA A 195 12.01 55.57 3.83
CA ALA A 195 13.06 56.58 3.76
C ALA A 195 12.67 57.87 4.52
N SER A 196 11.43 58.31 4.37
CA SER A 196 10.88 59.50 5.04
C SER A 196 10.82 59.33 6.57
N ILE A 197 10.39 58.15 7.05
CA ILE A 197 10.35 57.84 8.49
C ILE A 197 11.77 57.77 9.08
N ARG A 198 12.74 57.17 8.38
CA ARG A 198 14.14 57.16 8.82
C ARG A 198 14.70 58.57 8.94
N SER A 199 14.44 59.44 7.96
CA SER A 199 14.84 60.85 7.99
C SER A 199 14.27 61.61 9.21
N LEU A 200 12.98 61.45 9.47
CA LEU A 200 12.32 62.05 10.65
C LEU A 200 12.92 61.56 11.96
N THR A 201 13.17 60.26 12.08
CA THR A 201 13.78 59.66 13.27
C THR A 201 15.18 60.22 13.51
N THR A 202 15.98 60.35 12.45
CA THR A 202 17.34 60.91 12.51
C THR A 202 17.32 62.38 12.94
N THR A 203 16.37 63.16 12.42
CA THR A 203 16.23 64.60 12.71
C THR A 203 15.74 64.85 14.15
N LEU A 204 14.83 64.01 14.63
CA LEU A 204 14.31 64.08 16.00
C LEU A 204 15.39 63.71 17.04
N ASP A 205 16.23 62.72 16.77
CA ASP A 205 17.33 62.34 17.67
C ASP A 205 18.40 63.44 17.79
N VAL A 206 18.65 64.18 16.71
CA VAL A 206 19.60 65.31 16.71
C VAL A 206 19.05 66.50 17.51
N ASN A 207 17.77 66.83 17.34
CA ASN A 207 17.17 68.02 17.96
C ASN A 207 16.78 67.85 19.44
N ILE A 208 16.52 66.62 19.89
CA ILE A 208 16.18 66.32 21.30
C ILE A 208 17.39 66.51 22.24
N LYS A 209 18.63 66.42 21.76
CA LYS A 209 19.83 66.72 22.58
C LYS A 209 19.95 68.20 22.99
N THR A 210 19.19 69.09 22.38
CA THR A 210 19.41 70.54 22.47
C THR A 210 18.28 71.29 23.20
N LEU A 211 17.13 70.65 23.48
CA LEU A 211 15.97 71.31 24.12
C LEU A 211 15.63 70.68 25.48
N SER A 212 15.73 71.48 26.54
CA SER A 212 15.45 71.14 27.93
C SER A 212 14.03 71.50 28.37
N GLY A 213 13.35 70.60 29.10
CA GLY A 213 12.20 70.92 29.96
C GLY A 213 10.85 70.40 29.47
N ASP A 214 10.12 71.19 28.69
CA ASP A 214 8.68 70.98 28.44
C ASP A 214 8.34 70.05 27.28
N LEU A 215 9.33 69.64 26.48
CA LEU A 215 9.14 68.71 25.36
C LEU A 215 9.19 67.23 25.76
N GLN A 216 9.51 66.89 27.02
CA GLN A 216 9.70 65.48 27.40
C GLN A 216 8.44 64.63 27.19
N GLN A 217 7.25 65.15 27.52
CA GLN A 217 5.99 64.39 27.38
C GLN A 217 5.57 64.24 25.91
N THR A 218 5.65 65.32 25.12
CA THR A 218 5.40 65.28 23.66
C THR A 218 6.43 64.42 22.94
N SER A 219 7.68 64.38 23.42
CA SER A 219 8.72 63.49 22.88
C SER A 219 8.47 62.02 23.20
N ALA A 220 7.88 61.72 24.36
CA ALA A 220 7.55 60.35 24.75
C ALA A 220 6.41 59.79 23.89
N GLU A 221 5.37 60.58 23.65
CA GLU A 221 4.27 60.24 22.75
C GLU A 221 4.77 60.10 21.30
N ALA A 222 5.59 61.04 20.81
CA ALA A 222 6.20 60.95 19.49
C ALA A 222 7.11 59.72 19.33
N ARG A 223 7.95 59.42 20.33
CA ARG A 223 8.79 58.21 20.35
C ARG A 223 7.95 56.94 20.36
N GLN A 224 6.82 56.92 21.08
CA GLN A 224 5.93 55.79 21.13
C GLN A 224 5.20 55.58 19.79
N THR A 225 4.71 56.64 19.16
CA THR A 225 4.11 56.59 17.82
C THR A 225 5.13 56.14 16.78
N LEU A 226 6.37 56.63 16.83
CA LEU A 226 7.44 56.19 15.94
C LEU A 226 7.81 54.72 16.16
N LYS A 227 7.83 54.25 17.41
CA LYS A 227 8.07 52.83 17.72
C LYS A 227 6.94 51.95 17.19
N GLN A 228 5.68 52.36 17.35
CA GLN A 228 4.53 51.64 16.82
C GLN A 228 4.53 51.62 15.28
N ALA A 229 4.87 52.74 14.63
CA ALA A 229 5.05 52.82 13.19
C ALA A 229 6.19 51.92 12.69
N SER A 230 7.33 51.90 13.40
CA SER A 230 8.45 51.01 13.10
C SER A 230 8.05 49.52 13.19
N THR A 231 7.30 49.13 14.21
CA THR A 231 6.84 47.74 14.38
C THR A 231 5.83 47.34 13.31
N ALA A 232 4.87 48.21 13.01
CA ALA A 232 3.90 47.98 11.93
C ALA A 232 4.59 47.86 10.56
N MET A 233 5.63 48.66 10.33
CA MET A 233 6.45 48.59 9.12
C MET A 233 7.27 47.29 9.03
N GLN A 234 7.87 46.83 10.12
CA GLN A 234 8.55 45.52 10.14
C GLN A 234 7.56 44.38 9.82
N GLN A 235 6.35 44.42 10.35
CA GLN A 235 5.31 43.43 10.06
C GLN A 235 4.86 43.49 8.59
N LEU A 236 4.77 44.69 8.01
CA LEU A 236 4.48 44.89 6.59
C LEU A 236 5.61 44.35 5.71
N GLU A 237 6.87 44.66 6.01
CA GLU A 237 8.04 44.13 5.30
C GLU A 237 8.04 42.60 5.32
N THR A 238 7.85 42.00 6.50
CA THR A 238 7.81 40.53 6.64
C THR A 238 6.66 39.91 5.82
N THR A 239 5.50 40.58 5.81
CA THR A 239 4.32 40.14 5.06
C THR A 239 4.56 40.24 3.56
N VAL A 240 5.17 41.33 3.09
CA VAL A 240 5.48 41.54 1.67
C VAL A 240 6.56 40.59 1.19
N THR A 241 7.62 40.34 1.97
CA THR A 241 8.64 39.33 1.65
C THR A 241 8.03 37.92 1.61
N SER A 242 7.15 37.60 2.55
CA SER A 242 6.42 36.33 2.55
C SER A 242 5.52 36.20 1.32
N MET A 243 4.80 37.26 0.94
CA MET A 243 3.97 37.27 -0.27
C MET A 243 4.79 37.19 -1.55
N GLN A 244 5.96 37.84 -1.64
CA GLN A 244 6.87 37.70 -2.78
C GLN A 244 7.36 36.26 -2.97
N ALA A 245 7.63 35.53 -1.89
CA ALA A 245 8.01 34.12 -1.96
C ALA A 245 6.91 33.22 -2.57
N PHE A 246 5.64 33.63 -2.43
CA PHE A 246 4.48 32.90 -2.97
C PHE A 246 3.96 33.42 -4.32
N VAL A 247 4.12 34.71 -4.63
CA VAL A 247 3.43 35.40 -5.74
C VAL A 247 4.35 35.77 -6.91
N ALA A 248 5.67 35.74 -6.74
CA ALA A 248 6.56 36.01 -7.86
C ALA A 248 6.24 35.05 -9.03
N THR A 249 5.88 35.61 -10.18
CA THR A 249 5.50 34.91 -11.42
C THR A 249 6.60 33.94 -11.91
N ASP A 250 7.83 34.08 -11.41
CA ASP A 250 9.00 33.22 -11.64
C ASP A 250 9.43 32.38 -10.42
N SER A 251 8.56 32.20 -9.42
CA SER A 251 8.82 31.31 -8.29
C SER A 251 9.10 29.89 -8.79
N PRO A 252 10.32 29.33 -8.54
CA PRO A 252 10.67 27.97 -8.94
C PRO A 252 9.63 26.95 -8.48
N THR A 253 9.02 27.19 -7.31
CA THR A 253 8.00 26.34 -6.71
C THR A 253 6.72 26.28 -7.55
N PHE A 254 6.26 27.41 -8.09
CA PHE A 254 5.05 27.43 -8.93
C PHE A 254 5.33 26.81 -10.30
N TYR A 255 6.52 27.07 -10.85
CA TYR A 255 6.98 26.43 -12.08
C TYR A 255 7.08 24.90 -11.90
N GLU A 256 7.71 24.42 -10.82
CA GLU A 256 7.82 23.00 -10.48
C GLU A 256 6.46 22.35 -10.22
N MET A 257 5.54 23.05 -9.56
CA MET A 257 4.17 22.55 -9.36
C MET A 257 3.42 22.45 -10.69
N SER A 258 3.49 23.48 -11.54
CA SER A 258 2.88 23.44 -12.87
C SER A 258 3.49 22.37 -13.79
N LYS A 259 4.81 22.15 -13.68
CA LYS A 259 5.54 21.10 -14.38
C LYS A 259 5.10 19.72 -13.89
N SER A 260 5.07 19.51 -12.58
CA SER A 260 4.61 18.27 -11.95
C SER A 260 3.16 17.95 -12.32
N LEU A 261 2.27 18.94 -12.33
CA LEU A 261 0.87 18.77 -12.75
C LEU A 261 0.74 18.42 -14.24
N ARG A 262 1.57 19.02 -15.11
CA ARG A 262 1.61 18.64 -16.53
C ARG A 262 2.16 17.24 -16.74
N GLU A 263 3.19 16.85 -16.01
CA GLU A 263 3.77 15.50 -16.04
C GLU A 263 2.76 14.47 -15.50
N LEU A 264 2.04 14.79 -14.42
CA LEU A 264 0.92 13.99 -13.90
C LEU A 264 -0.19 13.85 -14.94
N SER A 265 -0.58 14.94 -15.61
CA SER A 265 -1.58 14.90 -16.69
C SER A 265 -1.11 14.04 -17.87
N ALA A 266 0.18 14.11 -18.23
CA ALA A 266 0.76 13.28 -19.27
C ALA A 266 0.79 11.80 -18.87
N ALA A 267 1.16 11.49 -17.63
CA ALA A 267 1.14 10.13 -17.08
C ALA A 267 -0.29 9.56 -17.01
N ALA A 268 -1.26 10.35 -16.56
CA ALA A 268 -2.67 9.98 -16.53
C ALA A 268 -3.21 9.69 -17.94
N ARG A 269 -2.80 10.47 -18.94
CA ARG A 269 -3.11 10.20 -20.36
C ARG A 269 -2.47 8.91 -20.85
N SER A 270 -1.22 8.64 -20.51
CA SER A 270 -0.54 7.38 -20.84
C SER A 270 -1.21 6.18 -20.19
N LEU A 271 -1.63 6.29 -18.92
CA LEU A 271 -2.40 5.26 -18.21
C LEU A 271 -3.76 5.01 -18.87
N ARG A 272 -4.46 6.07 -19.30
CA ARG A 272 -5.71 5.94 -20.05
C ARG A 272 -5.51 5.25 -21.40
N LEU A 273 -4.44 5.57 -22.12
CA LEU A 273 -4.11 4.89 -23.39
C LEU A 273 -3.81 3.40 -23.15
N LEU A 274 -3.09 3.08 -22.08
CA LEU A 274 -2.83 1.70 -21.67
C LEU A 274 -4.13 0.97 -21.27
N ALA A 275 -4.99 1.60 -20.47
CA ALA A 275 -6.27 1.04 -20.05
C ALA A 275 -7.15 0.75 -21.28
N ASN A 276 -7.30 1.71 -22.19
CA ASN A 276 -8.03 1.53 -23.45
C ASN A 276 -7.40 0.43 -24.34
N TYR A 277 -6.08 0.30 -24.33
CA TYR A 277 -5.38 -0.74 -25.06
C TYR A 277 -5.65 -2.13 -24.48
N LEU A 278 -5.58 -2.27 -23.15
CA LEU A 278 -5.85 -3.52 -22.43
C LEU A 278 -7.32 -3.93 -22.54
N GLU A 279 -8.25 -2.97 -22.51
CA GLU A 279 -9.68 -3.21 -22.73
C GLU A 279 -9.94 -3.78 -24.14
N ARG A 280 -9.25 -3.24 -25.16
CA ARG A 280 -9.34 -3.73 -26.54
C ARG A 280 -8.54 -5.01 -26.79
N ASN A 281 -7.51 -5.30 -25.98
CA ASN A 281 -6.58 -6.41 -26.18
C ASN A 281 -6.33 -7.17 -24.87
N PRO A 282 -7.31 -7.89 -24.32
CA PRO A 282 -7.18 -8.57 -23.03
C PRO A 282 -6.08 -9.64 -23.01
N ARG A 283 -5.72 -10.22 -24.17
CA ARG A 283 -4.61 -11.19 -24.28
C ARG A 283 -3.23 -10.57 -23.97
N ALA A 284 -3.08 -9.25 -24.08
CA ALA A 284 -1.81 -8.56 -23.81
C ALA A 284 -1.42 -8.58 -22.32
N LEU A 285 -2.35 -8.88 -21.41
CA LEU A 285 -2.05 -9.07 -19.98
C LEU A 285 -1.17 -10.31 -19.71
N ILE A 286 -1.37 -11.39 -20.47
CA ILE A 286 -0.70 -12.67 -20.23
C ILE A 286 0.51 -12.84 -21.14
N PHE A 287 0.39 -12.40 -22.39
CA PHE A 287 1.41 -12.64 -23.42
C PHE A 287 2.24 -11.40 -23.77
N GLY A 288 1.98 -10.27 -23.12
CA GLY A 288 2.60 -8.99 -23.45
C GLY A 288 2.07 -8.40 -24.76
N LYS A 289 2.55 -7.20 -25.11
CA LYS A 289 2.19 -6.52 -26.35
C LYS A 289 2.81 -7.28 -27.55
N PRO A 290 2.04 -7.67 -28.58
CA PRO A 290 2.63 -8.29 -29.77
C PRO A 290 3.57 -7.30 -30.45
N GLU A 291 4.79 -7.76 -30.78
CA GLU A 291 5.71 -6.98 -31.60
C GLU A 291 5.07 -6.74 -32.97
N ALA A 292 4.97 -5.46 -33.35
CA ALA A 292 4.60 -5.13 -34.71
C ALA A 292 5.71 -5.64 -35.63
N LYS A 293 5.43 -6.66 -36.44
CA LYS A 293 6.31 -7.05 -37.54
C LYS A 293 6.43 -5.82 -38.44
N GLY A 294 7.59 -5.18 -38.40
CA GLY A 294 7.91 -4.09 -39.32
C GLY A 294 7.90 -4.62 -40.76
N GLU A 295 7.13 -3.94 -41.61
CA GLU A 295 7.35 -3.92 -43.05
C GLU A 295 8.48 -2.93 -43.37
#